data_AF-A0A527YPA5-F1
#
_entry.id   AF-A0A527YPA5-F1
#
_cell.length_a   1.000
_cell.length_b   1.000
_cell.length_c   1.000
_cell.angle_alpha   90.00
_cell.angle_beta   90.00
_cell.angle_gamma   90.00
#
_symmetry.space_group_name_H-M   'P 1'
#
loop_
_entity.id
_entity.type
_entity.pdbx_description
1 polymer ?
#
loop_
_entity_poly.entity_id
_entity_poly.type
_entity_poly.pdbx_seq_one_letter_code
_entity_poly.pdbx_strand_id
1 'polypeptide(L)'
;SWGNGHATTFRGLLKGLHQLGHRITFLERDVPWYANHRDLRDPDFCRLRYYETTNDLRRTYAGCLQQADVVVVGSFVPEGRAVIDIVTSLCTGQFC
;
A
#
# COMPACT_ATOMS: atom_id res chain seq x y z
N SER A 1 0.39 9.45 -6.66
CA SER A 1 1.68 9.91 -7.20
C SER A 1 2.74 9.74 -6.15
N TRP A 2 3.84 9.11 -6.53
CA TRP A 2 5.07 9.04 -5.75
C TRP A 2 5.93 10.31 -5.94
N GLY A 3 5.27 11.46 -6.09
CA GLY A 3 5.87 12.76 -6.41
C GLY A 3 6.01 13.69 -5.19
N ASN A 4 5.76 13.18 -3.98
CA ASN A 4 6.01 13.90 -2.74
C ASN A 4 7.28 13.37 -2.07
N GLY A 5 7.91 14.15 -1.19
CA GLY A 5 9.19 13.78 -0.56
C GLY A 5 9.17 12.44 0.20
N HIS A 6 8.01 11.98 0.65
CA HIS A 6 7.84 10.69 1.33
C HIS A 6 8.00 9.48 0.41
N ALA A 7 7.71 9.65 -0.88
CA ALA A 7 7.80 8.56 -1.83
C ALA A 7 9.21 8.00 -1.95
N THR A 8 10.24 8.85 -1.92
CA THR A 8 11.65 8.44 -1.96
C THR A 8 11.98 7.49 -0.82
N THR A 9 11.55 7.80 0.40
CA THR A 9 11.77 6.97 1.60
C THR A 9 11.08 5.62 1.46
N PHE A 10 9.80 5.61 1.05
CA PHE A 10 9.09 4.35 0.82
C PHE A 10 9.76 3.51 -0.29
N ARG A 11 10.25 4.12 -1.38
CA ARG A 11 11.02 3.38 -2.41
C ARG A 11 12.21 2.64 -1.80
N GLY A 12 13.00 3.36 -0.99
CA GLY A 12 14.19 2.81 -0.35
C GLY A 12 13.86 1.63 0.55
N LEU A 13 12.84 1.78 1.39
CA LEU A 13 12.36 0.71 2.26
C LEU A 13 11.92 -0.52 1.46
N LEU A 14 11.06 -0.36 0.46
CA LEU A 14 10.54 -1.49 -0.32
C LEU A 14 11.64 -2.20 -1.11
N LYS A 15 12.60 -1.45 -1.67
CA LYS A 15 13.77 -2.03 -2.34
C LYS A 15 14.63 -2.84 -1.37
N GLY A 16 14.89 -2.32 -0.17
CA GLY A 16 15.64 -3.04 0.86
C GLY A 16 14.94 -4.33 1.28
N LEU A 17 13.64 -4.27 1.54
CA LEU A 17 12.84 -5.47 1.88
C LEU A 17 12.81 -6.49 0.73
N HIS A 18 12.72 -6.03 -0.52
CA HIS A 18 12.79 -6.90 -1.70
C HIS A 18 14.14 -7.61 -1.81
N GLN A 19 15.25 -6.88 -1.60
CA GLN A 19 16.60 -7.46 -1.60
C GLN A 19 16.80 -8.50 -0.50
N LEU A 20 16.08 -8.38 0.61
CA LEU A 20 16.04 -9.38 1.68
C LEU A 20 15.13 -10.58 1.36
N GLY A 21 14.48 -10.61 0.19
CA GLY A 21 13.65 -11.72 -0.29
C GLY A 21 12.17 -11.63 0.09
N HIS A 22 11.70 -10.49 0.64
CA HIS A 22 10.30 -10.32 1.00
C HIS A 22 9.40 -10.08 -0.23
N ARG A 23 8.19 -10.63 -0.16
CA ARG A 23 7.13 -10.39 -1.16
C ARG A 23 6.28 -9.21 -0.71
N ILE A 24 6.23 -8.17 -1.53
CA ILE A 24 5.63 -6.90 -1.16
C ILE A 24 4.48 -6.57 -2.10
N THR A 25 3.33 -6.21 -1.54
CA THR A 25 2.25 -5.53 -2.26
C THR A 25 2.11 -4.12 -1.69
N PHE A 26 2.22 -3.10 -2.55
CA PHE A 26 2.02 -1.70 -2.17
C PHE A 26 0.65 -1.24 -2.68
N LEU A 27 -0.24 -0.88 -1.75
CA LEU A 27 -1.59 -0.39 -2.04
C LEU A 27 -1.61 1.13 -1.93
N GLU A 28 -1.89 1.80 -3.04
CA GLU A 28 -1.99 3.26 -3.09
C GLU A 28 -3.43 3.68 -3.36
N ARG A 29 -3.93 4.70 -2.64
CA ARG A 29 -5.24 5.28 -2.96
C ARG A 29 -5.18 5.92 -4.35
N ASP A 30 -6.07 5.50 -5.24
CA ASP A 30 -6.28 6.18 -6.50
C ASP A 30 -7.05 7.48 -6.27
N VAL A 31 -6.42 8.60 -6.59
CA VAL A 31 -7.07 9.91 -6.60
C VAL A 31 -6.90 10.55 -7.98
N PRO A 32 -7.99 11.06 -8.60
CA PRO A 32 -8.00 11.46 -10.01
C PRO A 32 -6.91 12.47 -10.39
N TRP A 33 -6.59 13.41 -9.50
CA TRP A 33 -5.58 14.46 -9.77
C TRP A 33 -4.14 13.94 -9.81
N TYR A 34 -3.87 12.73 -9.32
CA TYR A 34 -2.55 12.09 -9.37
C TYR A 34 -2.42 11.01 -10.44
N ALA A 35 -3.52 10.53 -11.03
CA ALA A 35 -3.51 9.43 -11.99
C ALA A 35 -2.64 9.72 -13.22
N ASN A 36 -2.69 10.95 -13.74
CA ASN A 36 -1.97 11.37 -14.94
C ASN A 36 -0.48 11.67 -14.71
N HIS A 37 -0.03 11.81 -13.46
CA HIS A 37 1.36 12.13 -13.09
C HIS A 37 2.02 10.99 -12.29
N ARG A 38 1.73 9.74 -12.64
CA ARG A 38 2.39 8.57 -12.05
C ARG A 38 3.71 8.30 -12.76
N ASP A 39 4.80 8.38 -12.01
CA ASP A 39 6.18 8.16 -12.44
C ASP A 39 6.60 6.69 -12.39
N LEU A 40 5.91 5.86 -11.59
CA LEU A 40 6.20 4.44 -11.40
C LEU A 40 4.95 3.61 -11.67
N ARG A 41 4.98 2.79 -12.73
CA ARG A 41 3.83 1.98 -13.16
C ARG A 41 3.96 0.50 -12.81
N ASP A 42 5.14 -0.07 -13.00
CA ASP A 42 5.39 -1.50 -12.74
C ASP A 42 6.80 -1.69 -12.14
N PRO A 43 6.95 -1.50 -10.83
CA PRO A 43 8.24 -1.70 -10.16
C PRO A 43 8.59 -3.19 -10.08
N ASP A 44 9.86 -3.51 -10.31
CA ASP A 44 10.44 -4.85 -10.15
C ASP A 44 10.52 -5.30 -8.68
N PHE A 45 10.53 -4.35 -7.73
CA PHE A 45 10.69 -4.62 -6.30
C PHE A 45 9.39 -4.80 -5.51
N CYS A 46 8.21 -4.52 -6.07
CA CYS A 46 6.93 -4.77 -5.39
C CYS A 46 5.76 -4.86 -6.37
N ARG A 47 4.66 -5.48 -5.94
CA ARG A 47 3.40 -5.42 -6.66
C ARG A 47 2.68 -4.12 -6.33
N LEU A 48 2.69 -3.16 -7.25
CA LEU A 48 1.95 -1.91 -7.11
C LEU A 48 0.48 -2.10 -7.49
N ARG A 49 -0.44 -1.70 -6.61
CA ARG A 49 -1.89 -1.82 -6.78
C ARG A 49 -2.58 -0.57 -6.27
N TYR A 50 -3.76 -0.31 -6.82
CA TYR A 50 -4.55 0.87 -6.53
C TYR A 50 -5.93 0.49 -6.02
N TYR A 51 -6.46 1.31 -5.12
CA TYR A 51 -7.85 1.20 -4.67
C TYR A 51 -8.53 2.56 -4.74
N GLU A 52 -9.79 2.61 -5.17
CA GLU A 52 -10.50 3.88 -5.37
C GLU A 52 -11.24 4.36 -4.12
N THR A 53 -11.70 3.41 -3.30
CA THR A 53 -12.47 3.67 -2.08
C THR A 53 -12.05 2.71 -0.96
N THR A 54 -12.33 3.06 0.29
CA THR A 54 -12.10 2.15 1.43
C THR A 54 -12.96 0.88 1.33
N ASN A 55 -14.14 0.95 0.72
CA ASN A 55 -14.95 -0.24 0.43
C ASN A 55 -14.30 -1.12 -0.65
N ASP A 56 -13.73 -0.52 -1.70
CA ASP A 56 -12.94 -1.25 -2.70
C ASP A 56 -11.69 -1.89 -2.08
N LEU A 57 -10.96 -1.16 -1.22
CA LEU A 57 -9.84 -1.71 -0.44
C LEU A 57 -10.26 -3.00 0.29
N ARG A 58 -11.37 -2.95 1.01
CA ARG A 58 -11.90 -4.10 1.75
C ARG A 58 -12.31 -5.25 0.82
N ARG A 59 -13.07 -4.97 -0.24
CA ARG A 59 -13.64 -6.03 -1.10
C ARG A 59 -12.58 -6.70 -1.98
N THR A 60 -11.70 -5.89 -2.58
CA THR A 60 -10.75 -6.34 -3.59
C THR A 60 -9.48 -6.91 -2.96
N TYR A 61 -9.05 -6.38 -1.81
CA TYR A 61 -7.77 -6.74 -1.20
C TYR A 61 -7.89 -7.47 0.14
N ALA A 62 -9.09 -7.87 0.58
CA ALA A 62 -9.24 -8.65 1.82
C ALA A 62 -8.36 -9.90 1.86
N GLY A 63 -8.37 -10.71 0.79
CA GLY A 63 -7.53 -11.90 0.73
C GLY A 63 -6.03 -11.59 0.81
N CYS A 64 -5.60 -10.49 0.18
CA CYS A 64 -4.21 -10.03 0.25
C CYS A 64 -3.82 -9.59 1.67
N LEU A 65 -4.71 -8.86 2.36
CA LEU A 65 -4.48 -8.38 3.72
C LEU A 65 -4.51 -9.52 4.75
N GLN A 66 -5.37 -10.52 4.54
CA GLN A 66 -5.46 -11.71 5.39
C GLN A 66 -4.24 -12.64 5.25
N GLN A 67 -3.63 -12.69 4.07
CA GLN A 67 -2.46 -13.53 3.80
C GLN A 67 -1.14 -12.84 4.16
N ALA A 68 -1.16 -11.54 4.48
CA ALA A 68 0.04 -10.80 4.79
C ALA A 68 0.57 -11.13 6.19
N ASP A 69 1.86 -11.46 6.28
CA ASP A 69 2.54 -11.64 7.56
C ASP A 69 2.66 -10.32 8.34
N VAL A 70 2.79 -9.20 7.60
CA VAL A 70 2.89 -7.84 8.12
C VAL A 70 2.10 -6.89 7.24
N VAL A 71 1.31 -6.01 7.85
CA VAL A 71 0.70 -4.85 7.19
C VAL A 71 1.21 -3.57 7.83
N VAL A 72 1.70 -2.65 7.00
CA VAL A 72 2.19 -1.32 7.43
C VAL A 72 1.29 -0.25 6.83
N VAL A 73 0.72 0.62 7.68
CA VAL A 73 -0.07 1.77 7.21
C VAL A 73 0.76 3.04 7.32
N GLY A 74 0.99 3.69 6.17
CA GLY A 74 1.69 4.97 6.13
C GLY A 74 0.93 6.09 6.84
N SER A 75 1.67 7.12 7.28
CA SER A 75 1.07 8.35 7.75
C SER A 75 0.42 9.15 6.61
N PHE A 76 -0.54 10.01 6.96
CA PHE A 76 -1.26 10.88 6.01
C PHE A 76 -2.00 10.12 4.89
N VAL A 77 -2.41 8.87 5.13
CA VAL A 77 -3.29 8.12 4.24
C VAL A 77 -4.69 8.75 4.26
N PRO A 78 -5.29 9.08 3.10
CA PRO A 78 -6.68 9.54 3.02
C PRO A 78 -7.62 8.55 3.68
N GLU A 79 -8.53 9.06 4.52
CA GLU A 79 -9.43 8.22 5.34
C GLU A 79 -8.68 7.24 6.26
N GLY A 80 -7.49 7.62 6.75
CA GLY A 80 -6.58 6.74 7.49
C GLY A 80 -7.24 5.96 8.64
N ARG A 81 -8.16 6.56 9.41
CA ARG A 81 -8.91 5.83 10.46
C ARG A 81 -9.72 4.67 9.88
N ALA A 82 -10.47 4.89 8.81
CA ALA A 82 -11.27 3.83 8.18
C ALA A 82 -10.36 2.75 7.56
N VAL A 83 -9.21 3.13 6.99
CA VAL A 83 -8.20 2.18 6.51
C VAL A 83 -7.67 1.32 7.66
N ILE A 84 -7.31 1.93 8.79
CA ILE A 84 -6.83 1.22 9.98
C ILE A 84 -7.90 0.27 10.51
N ASP A 85 -9.15 0.71 10.62
CA ASP A 85 -10.26 -0.12 11.08
C ASP A 85 -10.46 -1.35 10.16
N ILE A 86 -10.40 -1.16 8.84
CA ILE A 86 -10.47 -2.25 7.86
C ILE A 86 -9.30 -3.22 8.03
N VAL A 87 -8.07 -2.71 8.04
CA VAL A 87 -6.87 -3.53 8.16
C VAL A 87 -6.88 -4.32 9.46
N THR A 88 -7.22 -3.69 10.58
CA THR A 88 -7.29 -4.35 11.90
C THR A 88 -8.35 -5.45 11.93
N SER A 89 -9.45 -5.29 11.17
CA SER A 89 -10.50 -6.31 11.08
C SER A 89 -10.14 -7.52 10.19
N LEU A 90 -9.12 -7.39 9.34
CA LEU A 90 -8.77 -8.40 8.33
C LEU A 90 -7.38 -9.02 8.54
N CYS A 91 -6.42 -8.25 9.05
CA CYS A 91 -5.04 -8.67 9.23
C CYS A 91 -4.96 -9.75 10.32
N THR A 92 -4.42 -10.91 9.96
CA THR A 92 -4.12 -11.98 10.93
C THR A 92 -2.65 -12.00 11.33
N GLY A 93 -1.78 -11.31 10.57
CA GLY A 93 -0.36 -11.11 10.87
C GLY A 93 -0.11 -9.90 11.77
N GLN A 94 1.12 -9.40 11.77
CA GLN A 94 1.49 -8.20 12.50
C GLN A 94 0.96 -6.94 11.80
N PHE A 95 0.52 -5.97 12.61
CA PHE A 95 0.05 -4.69 12.13
C PHE A 95 0.85 -3.57 12.79
N CYS A 96 1.34 -2.62 11.98
CA CYS A 96 2.14 -1.47 12.41
C CYS A 96 1.68 -0.17 11.73
#